data_AF-A0A925PXP3-F1
#
_entry.id   AF-A0A925PXP3-F1
#
_cell.length_a   1.000
_cell.length_b   1.000
_cell.length_c   1.000
_cell.angle_alpha   90.00
_cell.angle_beta   90.00
_cell.angle_gamma   90.00
#
_symmetry.space_group_name_H-M   'P 1'
#
loop_
_entity.id
_entity.type
_entity.pdbx_description
1 polymer ?
#
loop_
_entity_poly.entity_id
_entity_poly.type
_entity_poly.pdbx_seq_one_letter_code
_entity_poly.pdbx_strand_id
1 'polypeptide(L)'
;MRSRYLKLAIYTVLLAGAAAGALALAWHRGGNFPSWWVVLFGIGASLFVWQFGLRAPRLGLISMERLVHVGLLLVYEPVVAASICAAASVIWPLVSRRYSHGSLTVAGLRAVHNASMTALMLLAAGTVYYACGGRYPLDGLLATDAWPLVAMALTAQTVNILLMMLFFHFDGRDVRRIVTPSYALSDLIFVPAGV
;
A
#
# COMPACT_ATOMS: atom_id res chain seq x y z
N MET A 1 9.19 11.33 26.64
CA MET A 1 9.07 10.61 25.34
C MET A 1 7.71 9.91 25.11
N ARG A 2 7.01 9.37 26.12
CA ARG A 2 5.70 8.66 25.97
C ARG A 2 4.55 9.48 25.35
N SER A 3 4.53 10.81 25.48
CA SER A 3 3.39 11.65 25.07
C SER A 3 3.30 11.89 23.55
N ARG A 4 4.42 12.02 22.83
CA ARG A 4 4.41 12.44 21.41
C ARG A 4 3.77 11.41 20.49
N TYR A 5 4.07 10.13 20.69
CA TYR A 5 3.60 9.06 19.81
C TYR A 5 2.29 8.41 20.25
N LEU A 6 1.71 8.83 21.38
CA LEU A 6 0.51 8.16 21.92
C LEU A 6 -0.67 8.24 20.94
N LYS A 7 -0.95 9.43 20.40
CA LYS A 7 -2.03 9.63 19.42
C LYS A 7 -1.79 8.81 18.14
N LEU A 8 -0.54 8.83 17.65
CA LEU A 8 -0.13 8.06 16.48
C LEU A 8 -0.26 6.55 16.70
N ALA A 9 0.13 6.07 17.89
CA ALA A 9 0.03 4.66 18.26
C ALA A 9 -1.42 4.20 18.34
N ILE A 10 -2.29 4.98 19.00
CA ILE A 10 -3.74 4.69 19.07
C ILE A 10 -4.33 4.61 17.66
N TYR A 11 -4.07 5.62 16.82
CA TYR A 11 -4.50 5.61 15.43
C TYR A 11 -4.00 4.38 14.67
N THR A 12 -2.71 4.05 14.81
CA THR A 12 -2.09 2.92 14.12
C THR A 12 -2.69 1.58 14.57
N VAL A 13 -2.99 1.43 15.85
CA VAL A 13 -3.66 0.22 16.39
C VAL A 13 -5.09 0.11 15.88
N LEU A 14 -5.85 1.21 15.87
CA LEU A 14 -7.21 1.21 15.31
C LEU A 14 -7.21 0.88 13.81
N LEU A 15 -6.28 1.46 13.06
CA LEU A 15 -6.10 1.15 11.64
C LEU A 15 -5.73 -0.32 11.43
N ALA A 16 -4.85 -0.87 12.26
CA ALA A 16 -4.48 -2.28 12.22
C ALA A 16 -5.67 -3.20 12.53
N GLY A 17 -6.50 -2.84 13.51
CA GLY A 17 -7.74 -3.56 13.81
C GLY A 17 -8.70 -3.56 12.61
N ALA A 18 -8.90 -2.40 11.96
CA ALA A 18 -9.71 -2.29 10.76
C ALA A 18 -9.15 -3.11 9.59
N ALA A 19 -7.84 -3.03 9.35
CA ALA A 19 -7.16 -3.78 8.29
C ALA A 19 -7.21 -5.29 8.53
N ALA A 20 -6.96 -5.74 9.76
CA ALA A 20 -7.07 -7.14 10.14
C ALA A 20 -8.50 -7.67 9.99
N GLY A 21 -9.51 -6.89 10.41
CA GLY A 21 -10.91 -7.24 10.23
C GLY A 21 -11.29 -7.35 8.75
N ALA A 22 -10.85 -6.39 7.92
CA ALA A 22 -11.09 -6.41 6.48
C ALA A 22 -10.40 -7.60 5.79
N LEU A 23 -9.14 -7.89 6.13
CA LEU A 23 -8.41 -9.05 5.63
C LEU A 23 -9.05 -10.36 6.07
N ALA A 24 -9.44 -10.49 7.33
CA ALA A 24 -10.09 -11.70 7.84
C ALA A 24 -11.43 -11.96 7.13
N LEU A 25 -12.22 -10.91 6.91
CA LEU A 25 -13.46 -11.01 6.13
C LEU A 25 -13.20 -11.40 4.68
N ALA A 26 -12.15 -10.84 4.06
CA ALA A 26 -11.76 -11.17 2.70
C ALA A 26 -11.29 -12.63 2.59
N TRP A 27 -10.43 -13.09 3.51
CA TRP A 27 -9.98 -14.48 3.60
C TRP A 27 -11.14 -15.46 3.78
N HIS A 28 -12.16 -15.07 4.55
CA HIS A 28 -13.36 -15.90 4.72
C HIS A 28 -14.16 -16.09 3.43
N ARG A 29 -14.08 -15.13 2.49
CA ARG A 29 -14.75 -15.22 1.18
C ARG A 29 -13.94 -16.02 0.15
N GLY A 30 -12.66 -16.29 0.42
CA GLY A 30 -11.75 -16.96 -0.49
C GLY A 30 -10.35 -16.39 -0.43
N GLY A 31 -9.39 -17.07 -1.03
CA GLY A 31 -7.98 -16.67 -1.05
C GLY A 31 -7.10 -17.78 -1.57
N ASN A 32 -7.04 -17.93 -2.90
CA ASN A 32 -6.20 -18.95 -3.52
C ASN A 32 -4.73 -18.50 -3.57
N PHE A 33 -4.01 -18.73 -2.49
CA PHE A 33 -2.58 -18.41 -2.43
C PHE A 33 -1.80 -19.29 -3.41
N PRO A 34 -0.84 -18.71 -4.16
CA PRO A 34 0.11 -19.50 -4.93
C PRO A 34 1.05 -20.26 -3.98
N SER A 35 1.87 -21.14 -4.55
CA SER A 35 2.92 -21.85 -3.79
C SER A 35 3.80 -20.87 -2.99
N TRP A 36 4.22 -21.28 -1.80
CA TRP A 36 4.95 -20.44 -0.84
C TRP A 36 6.16 -19.70 -1.42
N TRP A 37 6.89 -20.28 -2.37
CA TRP A 37 8.06 -19.64 -2.98
C TRP A 37 7.68 -18.46 -3.89
N VAL A 38 6.48 -18.50 -4.50
CA VAL A 38 5.93 -17.38 -5.29
C VAL A 38 5.52 -16.24 -4.37
N VAL A 39 4.94 -16.56 -3.20
CA VAL A 39 4.64 -15.58 -2.15
C VAL A 39 5.92 -14.88 -1.70
N LEU A 40 6.98 -15.64 -1.40
CA LEU A 40 8.28 -15.08 -1.03
C LEU A 40 8.88 -14.23 -2.15
N PHE A 41 8.75 -14.65 -3.40
CA PHE A 41 9.19 -13.88 -4.55
C PHE A 41 8.43 -12.54 -4.66
N GLY A 42 7.10 -12.54 -4.49
CA GLY A 42 6.29 -11.33 -4.47
C GLY A 42 6.67 -10.37 -3.34
N ILE A 43 6.91 -10.89 -2.13
CA ILE A 43 7.44 -10.09 -1.01
C ILE A 43 8.81 -9.52 -1.36
N GLY A 44 9.72 -10.35 -1.90
CA GLY A 44 11.06 -9.95 -2.31
C GLY A 44 11.05 -8.88 -3.40
N ALA A 45 10.17 -9.00 -4.39
CA ALA A 45 9.99 -8.01 -5.45
C ALA A 45 9.51 -6.67 -4.89
N SER A 46 8.52 -6.68 -4.00
CA SER A 46 8.06 -5.47 -3.30
C SER A 46 9.19 -4.80 -2.51
N LEU A 47 9.98 -5.57 -1.76
CA LEU A 47 11.12 -5.06 -1.00
C LEU A 47 12.24 -4.53 -1.90
N PHE A 48 12.49 -5.19 -3.03
CA PHE A 48 13.49 -4.78 -4.02
C PHE A 48 13.09 -3.44 -4.66
N VAL A 49 11.87 -3.34 -5.18
CA VAL A 49 11.37 -2.11 -5.82
C VAL A 49 11.36 -0.93 -4.86
N TRP A 50 11.16 -1.17 -3.56
CA TRP A 50 11.22 -0.13 -2.54
C TRP A 50 12.58 0.58 -2.46
N GLN A 51 13.67 -0.10 -2.82
CA GLN A 51 15.01 0.50 -2.86
C GLN A 51 15.14 1.59 -3.93
N PHE A 52 14.34 1.51 -5.00
CA PHE A 52 14.42 2.40 -6.17
C PHE A 52 13.46 3.58 -6.12
N GLY A 53 12.83 3.85 -4.97
CA GLY A 53 11.95 5.00 -4.79
C GLY A 53 12.60 6.31 -5.25
N LEU A 54 11.88 7.08 -6.07
CA LEU A 54 12.37 8.34 -6.61
C LEU A 54 12.39 9.40 -5.50
N ARG A 55 13.52 10.09 -5.33
CA ARG A 55 13.64 11.20 -4.39
C ARG A 55 13.04 12.45 -5.03
N ALA A 56 11.86 12.87 -4.57
CA ALA A 56 11.26 14.12 -5.00
C ALA A 56 11.71 15.27 -4.08
N PRO A 57 12.19 16.41 -4.63
CA PRO A 57 12.54 17.58 -3.84
C PRO A 57 11.33 18.03 -3.00
N ARG A 58 11.52 18.18 -1.68
CA ARG A 58 10.51 18.59 -0.68
C ARG A 58 9.43 17.57 -0.30
N LEU A 59 9.25 16.48 -1.06
CA LEU A 59 8.18 15.49 -0.85
C LEU A 59 8.65 14.18 -0.20
N GLY A 60 9.96 13.90 -0.21
CA GLY A 60 10.52 12.66 0.32
C GLY A 60 10.74 11.60 -0.77
N LEU A 61 10.52 10.33 -0.43
CA LEU A 61 10.63 9.20 -1.37
C LEU A 61 9.24 8.90 -1.94
N ILE A 62 9.08 9.01 -3.26
CA ILE A 62 7.94 8.47 -4.00
C ILE A 62 8.22 6.97 -4.19
N SER A 63 7.42 6.12 -3.55
CA SER A 63 7.67 4.68 -3.57
C SER A 63 7.19 4.07 -4.89
N MET A 64 8.09 3.36 -5.59
CA MET A 64 7.75 2.60 -6.78
C MET A 64 7.00 1.29 -6.47
N GLU A 65 6.77 0.98 -5.19
CA GLU A 65 6.03 -0.22 -4.75
C GLU A 65 4.63 -0.34 -5.37
N ARG A 66 4.04 0.80 -5.77
CA ARG A 66 2.77 0.89 -6.50
C ARG A 66 2.75 -0.02 -7.73
N LEU A 67 3.89 -0.16 -8.41
CA LEU A 67 4.04 -1.00 -9.60
C LEU A 67 3.80 -2.48 -9.25
N VAL A 68 4.42 -2.95 -8.15
CA VAL A 68 4.28 -4.34 -7.70
C VAL A 68 2.87 -4.58 -7.13
N HIS A 69 2.33 -3.59 -6.42
CA HIS A 69 0.98 -3.60 -5.89
C HIS A 69 -0.08 -3.78 -7.00
N VAL A 70 0.02 -3.01 -8.08
CA VAL A 70 -0.87 -3.11 -9.25
C VAL A 70 -0.64 -4.45 -9.96
N GLY A 71 0.60 -4.82 -10.25
CA GLY A 71 0.90 -6.09 -10.92
C GLY A 71 0.35 -7.29 -10.15
N LEU A 72 0.51 -7.35 -8.83
CA LEU A 72 -0.05 -8.43 -8.02
C LEU A 72 -1.59 -8.42 -7.98
N LEU A 73 -2.23 -7.24 -8.01
CA LEU A 73 -3.70 -7.14 -8.09
C LEU A 73 -4.26 -7.62 -9.44
N LEU A 74 -3.47 -7.52 -10.51
CA LEU A 74 -3.88 -7.99 -11.83
C LEU A 74 -3.64 -9.49 -12.02
N VAL A 75 -2.74 -10.08 -11.23
CA VAL A 75 -2.41 -11.51 -11.29
C VAL A 75 -3.20 -12.33 -10.27
N TYR A 76 -3.45 -11.79 -9.08
CA TYR A 76 -4.05 -12.52 -7.96
C TYR A 76 -5.33 -11.89 -7.44
N GLU A 77 -6.10 -12.69 -6.69
CA GLU A 77 -7.21 -12.20 -5.87
C GLU A 77 -6.76 -11.04 -4.97
N PRO A 78 -7.59 -10.01 -4.72
CA PRO A 78 -7.16 -8.82 -3.96
C PRO A 78 -6.71 -9.17 -2.56
N VAL A 79 -7.30 -10.19 -1.97
CA VAL A 79 -6.92 -10.69 -0.64
C VAL A 79 -5.50 -11.26 -0.62
N VAL A 80 -5.10 -11.98 -1.67
CA VAL A 80 -3.77 -12.57 -1.81
C VAL A 80 -2.76 -11.46 -2.11
N ALA A 81 -3.05 -10.59 -3.09
CA ALA A 81 -2.22 -9.43 -3.41
C ALA A 81 -2.01 -8.52 -2.19
N ALA A 82 -3.09 -8.20 -1.46
CA ALA A 82 -3.05 -7.40 -0.24
C ALA A 82 -2.18 -8.05 0.84
N SER A 83 -2.30 -9.37 1.05
CA SER A 83 -1.53 -10.09 2.06
C SER A 83 -0.02 -10.09 1.75
N ILE A 84 0.35 -10.34 0.49
CA ILE A 84 1.76 -10.33 0.04
C ILE A 84 2.36 -8.93 0.21
N CYS A 85 1.67 -7.90 -0.29
CA CYS A 85 2.17 -6.53 -0.23
C CYS A 85 2.22 -5.99 1.21
N ALA A 86 1.20 -6.28 2.03
CA ALA A 86 1.19 -5.89 3.44
C ALA A 86 2.34 -6.55 4.22
N ALA A 87 2.65 -7.82 3.94
CA ALA A 87 3.80 -8.50 4.55
C ALA A 87 5.11 -7.79 4.20
N ALA A 88 5.32 -7.41 2.94
CA ALA A 88 6.48 -6.60 2.55
C ALA A 88 6.52 -5.24 3.29
N SER A 89 5.36 -4.58 3.41
CA SER A 89 5.21 -3.31 4.15
C SER A 89 5.55 -3.41 5.64
N VAL A 90 5.35 -4.57 6.28
CA VAL A 90 5.81 -4.84 7.66
C VAL A 90 7.35 -4.94 7.71
N ILE A 91 7.95 -5.65 6.76
CA ILE A 91 9.37 -6.02 6.82
C ILE A 91 10.27 -4.80 6.62
N TRP A 92 9.95 -3.95 5.66
CA TRP A 92 10.89 -2.91 5.24
C TRP A 92 11.28 -1.90 6.31
N PRO A 93 10.39 -1.34 7.15
CA PRO A 93 10.81 -0.44 8.21
C PRO A 93 11.75 -1.15 9.20
N LEU A 94 11.59 -2.45 9.40
CA LEU A 94 12.46 -3.22 10.30
C LEU A 94 13.86 -3.43 9.71
N VAL A 95 13.99 -3.51 8.38
CA VAL A 95 15.27 -3.72 7.67
C VAL A 95 15.99 -2.39 7.37
N SER A 96 15.25 -1.34 7.01
CA SER A 96 15.82 -0.06 6.59
C SER A 96 15.99 0.90 7.76
N ARG A 97 17.20 0.96 8.34
CA ARG A 97 17.54 1.92 9.42
C ARG A 97 17.29 3.37 9.03
N ARG A 98 17.51 3.71 7.75
CA ARG A 98 17.22 5.04 7.19
C ARG A 98 15.72 5.32 7.24
N TYR A 99 14.91 4.36 6.78
CA TYR A 99 13.46 4.48 6.83
C TYR A 99 12.94 4.52 8.26
N SER A 100 13.63 3.92 9.23
CA SER A 100 13.20 3.95 10.64
C SER A 100 13.86 5.03 11.49
N HIS A 101 14.65 5.91 10.86
CA HIS A 101 15.38 6.99 11.53
C HIS A 101 16.23 6.46 12.72
N GLY A 102 16.73 5.22 12.61
CA GLY A 102 17.50 4.56 13.65
C GLY A 102 16.71 4.11 14.89
N SER A 103 15.37 4.23 14.93
CA SER A 103 14.54 3.90 16.10
C SER A 103 13.64 2.69 15.85
N LEU A 104 13.74 1.67 16.70
CA LEU A 104 12.86 0.49 16.66
C LEU A 104 11.39 0.83 16.93
N THR A 105 11.11 1.82 17.78
CA THR A 105 9.74 2.27 18.04
C THR A 105 9.12 2.89 16.79
N VAL A 106 9.88 3.72 16.08
CA VAL A 106 9.44 4.31 14.80
C VAL A 106 9.29 3.23 13.73
N ALA A 107 10.21 2.26 13.71
CA ALA A 107 10.14 1.11 12.81
C ALA A 107 8.84 0.33 13.00
N GLY A 108 8.50 -0.02 14.24
CA GLY A 108 7.28 -0.76 14.56
C GLY A 108 6.02 0.01 14.19
N LEU A 109 5.94 1.31 14.53
CA LEU A 109 4.79 2.15 14.16
C LEU A 109 4.62 2.26 12.64
N ARG A 110 5.72 2.46 11.90
CA ARG A 110 5.67 2.52 10.43
C ARG A 110 5.35 1.17 9.80
N ALA A 111 5.89 0.07 10.33
CA ALA A 111 5.60 -1.28 9.85
C ALA A 111 4.12 -1.60 9.96
N VAL A 112 3.53 -1.38 11.14
CA VAL A 112 2.11 -1.64 11.37
C VAL A 112 1.24 -0.71 10.54
N HIS A 113 1.55 0.60 10.52
CA HIS A 113 0.77 1.56 9.75
C HIS A 113 0.82 1.26 8.24
N ASN A 114 2.01 1.11 7.67
CA ASN A 114 2.18 0.83 6.24
C ASN A 114 1.50 -0.48 5.84
N ALA A 115 1.65 -1.54 6.63
CA ALA A 115 0.99 -2.81 6.32
C ALA A 115 -0.53 -2.70 6.36
N SER A 116 -1.08 -2.01 7.36
CA SER A 116 -2.52 -1.81 7.50
C SER A 116 -3.08 -0.96 6.35
N MET A 117 -2.36 0.10 6.02
CA MET A 117 -2.65 0.98 4.88
C MET A 117 -2.62 0.21 3.56
N THR A 118 -1.54 -0.53 3.29
CA THR A 118 -1.39 -1.34 2.07
C THR A 118 -2.50 -2.36 1.93
N ALA A 119 -2.84 -3.07 3.01
CA ALA A 119 -3.93 -4.05 3.00
C ALA A 119 -5.27 -3.39 2.65
N LEU A 120 -5.66 -2.33 3.35
CA LEU A 120 -6.93 -1.63 3.09
C LEU A 120 -6.97 -1.01 1.70
N MET A 121 -5.86 -0.41 1.26
CA MET A 121 -5.71 0.18 -0.06
C MET A 121 -5.95 -0.85 -1.17
N LEU A 122 -5.29 -2.02 -1.09
CA LEU A 122 -5.39 -3.05 -2.12
C LEU A 122 -6.74 -3.77 -2.10
N LEU A 123 -7.31 -4.02 -0.92
CA LEU A 123 -8.66 -4.56 -0.81
C LEU A 123 -9.71 -3.60 -1.41
N ALA A 124 -9.61 -2.30 -1.12
CA ALA A 124 -10.52 -1.29 -1.68
C ALA A 124 -10.33 -1.15 -3.19
N ALA A 125 -9.09 -1.06 -3.66
CA ALA A 125 -8.76 -0.95 -5.07
C ALA A 125 -9.24 -2.17 -5.87
N GLY A 126 -8.99 -3.38 -5.38
CA GLY A 126 -9.48 -4.61 -6.00
C GLY A 126 -11.01 -4.73 -5.98
N THR A 127 -11.67 -4.26 -4.92
CA THR A 127 -13.14 -4.24 -4.86
C THR A 127 -13.72 -3.32 -5.94
N VAL A 128 -13.17 -2.11 -6.08
CA VAL A 128 -13.60 -1.15 -7.12
C VAL A 128 -13.28 -1.68 -8.51
N TYR A 129 -12.11 -2.30 -8.69
CA TYR A 129 -11.71 -2.93 -9.96
C TYR A 129 -12.77 -3.94 -10.43
N TYR A 130 -13.21 -4.87 -9.57
CA TYR A 130 -14.28 -5.81 -9.92
C TYR A 130 -15.62 -5.15 -10.13
N ALA A 131 -15.98 -4.18 -9.30
CA ALA A 131 -17.25 -3.47 -9.45
C ALA A 131 -17.35 -2.74 -10.80
N CYS A 132 -16.22 -2.33 -11.39
CA CYS A 132 -16.15 -1.73 -12.72
C CYS A 132 -16.05 -2.76 -13.86
N GLY A 133 -16.06 -4.07 -13.58
CA GLY A 133 -15.96 -5.14 -14.58
C GLY A 133 -14.54 -5.64 -14.84
N GLY A 134 -13.56 -5.27 -14.00
CA GLY A 134 -12.21 -5.80 -14.05
C GLY A 134 -12.16 -7.31 -13.80
N ARG A 135 -11.07 -7.94 -14.24
CA ARG A 135 -10.87 -9.39 -14.16
C ARG A 135 -9.45 -9.74 -13.76
N TYR A 136 -9.29 -10.91 -13.20
CA TYR A 136 -8.02 -11.47 -12.76
C TYR A 136 -8.08 -12.99 -12.98
N PRO A 137 -6.97 -13.62 -13.38
CA PRO A 137 -5.78 -12.97 -13.90
C PRO A 137 -6.09 -12.13 -15.16
N LEU A 138 -5.37 -11.01 -15.32
CA LEU A 138 -5.45 -10.18 -16.53
C LEU A 138 -4.54 -10.79 -17.61
N ASP A 139 -5.10 -11.70 -18.40
CA ASP A 139 -4.34 -12.44 -19.42
C ASP A 139 -4.08 -11.65 -20.72
N GLY A 140 -4.60 -10.42 -20.81
CA GLY A 140 -4.39 -9.53 -21.95
C GLY A 140 -5.15 -8.21 -21.80
N LEU A 141 -4.65 -7.17 -22.46
CA LEU A 141 -5.21 -5.82 -22.40
C LEU A 141 -6.20 -5.56 -23.53
N LEU A 142 -7.46 -5.36 -23.16
CA LEU A 142 -8.51 -4.89 -24.04
C LEU A 142 -8.83 -3.42 -23.72
N ALA A 143 -9.41 -2.70 -24.69
CA ALA A 143 -9.86 -1.32 -24.47
C ALA A 143 -10.89 -1.20 -23.32
N THR A 144 -11.64 -2.27 -23.06
CA THR A 144 -12.61 -2.37 -21.95
C THR A 144 -11.94 -2.41 -20.57
N ASP A 145 -10.68 -2.83 -20.49
CA ASP A 145 -9.94 -2.92 -19.22
C ASP A 145 -9.46 -1.53 -18.74
N ALA A 146 -9.43 -0.53 -19.63
CA ALA A 146 -8.94 0.80 -19.31
C ALA A 146 -9.70 1.47 -18.15
N TRP A 147 -11.03 1.42 -18.15
CA TRP A 147 -11.83 2.04 -17.09
C TRP A 147 -11.67 1.36 -15.73
N PRO A 148 -11.78 0.02 -15.60
CA PRO A 148 -11.45 -0.68 -14.35
C PRO A 148 -10.06 -0.34 -13.81
N LEU A 149 -9.04 -0.32 -14.68
CA LEU A 149 -7.66 -0.01 -14.28
C LEU A 149 -7.53 1.42 -13.73
N VAL A 150 -8.17 2.40 -14.38
CA VAL A 150 -8.21 3.79 -13.90
C VAL A 150 -8.94 3.89 -12.57
N ALA A 151 -10.09 3.22 -12.42
CA ALA A 151 -10.88 3.24 -11.19
C ALA A 151 -10.10 2.61 -10.01
N MET A 152 -9.43 1.48 -10.24
CA MET A 152 -8.53 0.82 -9.29
C MET A 152 -7.40 1.76 -8.84
N ALA A 153 -6.73 2.40 -9.80
CA ALA A 153 -5.62 3.33 -9.56
C ALA A 153 -6.04 4.54 -8.73
N LEU A 154 -7.16 5.18 -9.11
CA LEU A 154 -7.70 6.33 -8.39
C LEU A 154 -8.11 5.94 -6.96
N THR A 155 -8.67 4.74 -6.77
CA THR A 155 -9.04 4.23 -5.44
C THR A 155 -7.80 4.01 -4.59
N ALA A 156 -6.79 3.29 -5.12
CA ALA A 156 -5.54 3.05 -4.41
C ALA A 156 -4.86 4.37 -4.02
N GLN A 157 -4.85 5.35 -4.93
CA GLN A 157 -4.23 6.64 -4.67
C GLN A 157 -5.00 7.46 -3.63
N THR A 158 -6.33 7.46 -3.69
CA THR A 158 -7.17 8.16 -2.73
C THR A 158 -6.97 7.62 -1.31
N VAL A 159 -6.99 6.29 -1.15
CA VAL A 159 -6.76 5.63 0.14
C VAL A 159 -5.36 5.92 0.65
N ASN A 160 -4.35 5.85 -0.23
CA ASN A 160 -2.97 6.17 0.13
C ASN A 160 -2.83 7.60 0.67
N ILE A 161 -3.30 8.59 -0.09
CA ILE A 161 -3.21 10.00 0.33
C ILE A 161 -3.95 10.21 1.65
N LEU A 162 -5.17 9.68 1.79
CA LEU A 162 -5.99 9.83 2.99
C LEU A 162 -5.32 9.24 4.24
N LEU A 163 -4.82 8.00 4.18
CA LEU A 163 -4.19 7.37 5.33
C LEU A 163 -2.82 7.97 5.65
N MET A 164 -2.09 8.46 4.64
CA MET A 164 -0.81 9.15 4.85
C MET A 164 -1.04 10.53 5.50
N MET A 165 -2.08 11.25 5.07
CA MET A 165 -2.51 12.50 5.71
C MET A 165 -2.83 12.29 7.19
N LEU A 166 -3.62 11.26 7.51
CA LEU A 166 -3.96 10.93 8.89
C LEU A 166 -2.71 10.57 9.71
N PHE A 167 -1.81 9.76 9.16
CA PHE A 167 -0.54 9.43 9.82
C PHE A 167 0.26 10.67 10.17
N PHE A 168 0.47 11.57 9.21
CA PHE A 168 1.22 12.81 9.45
C PHE A 168 0.50 13.77 10.40
N HIS A 169 -0.83 13.84 10.33
CA HIS A 169 -1.63 14.61 11.27
C HIS A 169 -1.41 14.12 12.71
N PHE A 170 -1.49 12.80 12.95
CA PHE A 170 -1.29 12.22 14.28
C PHE A 170 0.18 12.18 14.73
N ASP A 171 1.15 12.24 13.82
CA ASP A 171 2.58 12.47 14.12
C ASP A 171 2.90 13.94 14.45
N GLY A 172 1.90 14.83 14.37
CA GLY A 172 2.01 16.25 14.70
C GLY A 172 2.68 17.10 13.60
N ARG A 173 2.61 16.67 12.34
CA ARG A 173 3.16 17.41 11.19
C ARG A 173 2.09 18.28 10.51
N ASP A 174 2.54 19.35 9.86
CA ASP A 174 1.67 20.21 9.06
C ASP A 174 1.33 19.56 7.71
N VAL A 175 0.17 18.92 7.65
CA VAL A 175 -0.32 18.17 6.47
C VAL A 175 -0.42 19.05 5.22
N ARG A 176 -0.77 20.34 5.38
CA ARG A 176 -0.96 21.28 4.26
C ARG A 176 0.33 21.55 3.49
N ARG A 177 1.48 21.37 4.13
CA ARG A 177 2.81 21.52 3.50
C ARG A 177 3.29 20.25 2.80
N ILE A 178 2.67 19.10 3.07
CA ILE A 178 3.12 17.78 2.60
C ILE A 178 2.30 17.31 1.40
N VAL A 179 0.99 17.55 1.40
CA VAL A 179 0.10 17.13 0.32
C VAL A 179 -0.02 18.23 -0.72
N THR A 180 0.86 18.19 -1.71
CA THR A 180 0.75 19.03 -2.91
C THR A 180 0.02 18.27 -4.03
N PRO A 181 -0.60 18.97 -5.00
CA PRO A 181 -1.18 18.34 -6.18
C PRO A 181 -0.18 17.46 -6.95
N SER A 182 1.10 17.86 -6.97
CA SER A 182 2.19 17.09 -7.55
C SER A 182 2.46 15.76 -6.82
N TYR A 183 2.32 15.73 -5.49
CA TYR A 183 2.39 14.48 -4.72
C TYR A 183 1.20 13.57 -5.07
N ALA A 184 0.00 14.14 -5.12
CA ALA A 184 -1.22 13.40 -5.43
C ALA A 184 -1.19 12.73 -6.82
N LEU A 185 -0.56 13.37 -7.80
CA LEU A 185 -0.44 12.85 -9.18
C LEU A 185 0.77 11.94 -9.40
N SER A 186 1.78 12.00 -8.53
CA SER A 186 3.06 11.31 -8.78
C SER A 186 2.95 9.78 -8.82
N ASP A 187 2.07 9.21 -8.00
CA ASP A 187 1.88 7.76 -7.93
C ASP A 187 1.07 7.19 -9.12
N LEU A 188 0.24 8.02 -9.77
CA LEU A 188 -0.55 7.62 -10.94
C LEU A 188 0.34 7.26 -12.13
N ILE A 189 1.58 7.77 -12.17
CA ILE A 189 2.56 7.47 -13.22
C ILE A 189 2.99 6.00 -13.19
N PHE A 190 2.90 5.32 -12.03
CA PHE A 190 3.34 3.93 -11.89
C PHE A 190 2.26 2.91 -12.23
N VAL A 191 1.02 3.36 -12.42
CA VAL A 191 -0.10 2.46 -12.75
C VAL A 191 0.08 1.87 -14.16
N PRO A 192 0.34 2.66 -15.23
CA PRO A 192 0.61 2.09 -16.55
C PRO A 192 1.83 1.17 -16.59
N ALA A 193 2.80 1.38 -15.70
CA ALA A 193 4.01 0.57 -15.65
C ALA A 193 3.85 -0.77 -14.93
N GLY A 194 2.75 -0.95 -14.18
CA GLY A 194 2.39 -2.21 -13.54
C GLY A 194 1.37 -3.03 -14.32
N VAL A 195 0.89 -2.50 -15.45
CA VAL A 195 -0.08 -3.11 -16.37
C VAL A 195 0.64 -3.83 -17.51
#